data_AF-A0A953XQG0-F1
#
_entry.id   AF-A0A953XQG0-F1
#
_cell.length_a   1.000
_cell.length_b   1.000
_cell.length_c   1.000
_cell.angle_alpha   90.00
_cell.angle_beta   90.00
_cell.angle_gamma   90.00
#
_symmetry.space_group_name_H-M   'P 1'
#
loop_
_entity.id
_entity.type
_entity.pdbx_description
1 polymer ?
#
loop_
_entity_poly.entity_id
_entity_poly.type
_entity_poly.pdbx_seq_one_letter_code
_entity_poly.pdbx_strand_id
1 'polypeptide(L)'
;MSDALRKEIRKVLTDWDSGKLTAQAVQHWAAATSAKDSDAYTEKVIHQLRGLGEYLITVDDIAIYLEGLELPAELGIKHLELEGASFDVKARATDLKDDPFYGPHTRAILKELS
;
A
#
# COMPACT_ATOMS: atom_id res chain seq x y z
N MET A 1 1.30 21.09 6.41
CA MET A 1 1.32 19.78 5.73
C MET A 1 0.36 19.82 4.57
N SER A 2 0.82 19.52 3.36
CA SER A 2 0.05 19.75 2.15
C SER A 2 -1.07 18.72 2.01
N ASP A 3 -2.28 19.16 2.32
CA ASP A 3 -3.56 18.47 2.04
C ASP A 3 -3.68 17.99 0.58
N ALA A 4 -2.87 18.58 -0.32
CA ALA A 4 -2.74 18.18 -1.71
C ALA A 4 -2.22 16.74 -1.91
N LEU A 5 -1.17 16.31 -1.19
CA LEU A 5 -0.62 14.97 -1.40
C LEU A 5 -1.56 13.89 -0.88
N ARG A 6 -2.25 14.14 0.25
CA ARG A 6 -3.31 13.24 0.74
C ARG A 6 -4.44 13.07 -0.29
N LYS A 7 -4.86 14.16 -0.96
CA LYS A 7 -5.85 14.12 -2.05
C LYS A 7 -5.34 13.34 -3.27
N GLU A 8 -4.07 13.49 -3.61
CA GLU A 8 -3.46 12.78 -4.73
C GLU A 8 -3.37 11.26 -4.46
N ILE A 9 -2.90 10.87 -3.26
CA ILE A 9 -2.89 9.46 -2.83
C ILE A 9 -4.31 8.89 -2.92
N ARG A 10 -5.32 9.58 -2.37
CA ARG A 10 -6.71 9.13 -2.45
C ARG A 10 -7.16 8.89 -3.88
N LYS A 11 -6.83 9.81 -4.80
CA LYS A 11 -7.17 9.65 -6.21
C LYS A 11 -6.49 8.43 -6.82
N VAL A 12 -5.19 8.23 -6.57
CA VAL A 12 -4.45 7.07 -7.07
C VAL A 12 -5.04 5.77 -6.55
N LEU A 13 -5.33 5.69 -5.25
CA LEU A 13 -5.96 4.52 -4.64
C LEU A 13 -7.36 4.27 -5.23
N THR A 14 -8.19 5.30 -5.41
CA THR A 14 -9.52 5.15 -6.01
C THR A 14 -9.45 4.73 -7.48
N ASP A 15 -8.49 5.25 -8.25
CA ASP A 15 -8.30 4.85 -9.64
C ASP A 15 -7.73 3.44 -9.75
N TRP A 16 -6.95 2.98 -8.77
CA TRP A 16 -6.52 1.59 -8.70
C TRP A 16 -7.68 0.64 -8.35
N ASP A 17 -8.46 0.97 -7.31
CA ASP A 17 -9.65 0.21 -6.90
C ASP A 17 -10.65 0.04 -8.05
N SER A 18 -10.87 1.11 -8.83
CA SER A 18 -11.75 1.08 -10.01
C SER A 18 -11.12 0.44 -11.25
N GLY A 19 -9.90 -0.09 -11.17
CA GLY A 19 -9.20 -0.76 -12.27
C GLY A 19 -8.65 0.16 -13.36
N LYS A 20 -8.64 1.49 -13.15
CA LYS A 20 -8.05 2.45 -14.09
C LYS A 20 -6.52 2.49 -14.00
N LEU A 21 -5.97 2.14 -12.84
CA LEU A 21 -4.53 1.95 -12.64
C LEU A 21 -4.24 0.49 -12.32
N THR A 22 -3.11 0.00 -12.82
CA THR A 22 -2.55 -1.29 -12.42
C THR A 22 -1.68 -1.13 -11.17
N ALA A 23 -1.42 -2.22 -10.44
CA ALA A 23 -0.49 -2.23 -9.32
C ALA A 23 0.90 -1.67 -9.70
N GLN A 24 1.40 -2.01 -10.90
CA GLN A 24 2.65 -1.47 -11.44
C GLN A 24 2.60 0.05 -11.66
N ALA A 25 1.48 0.57 -12.17
CA ALA A 25 1.31 2.02 -12.37
C ALA A 25 1.29 2.77 -11.03
N VAL A 26 0.63 2.21 -10.01
CA VAL A 26 0.63 2.77 -8.65
C VAL A 26 2.03 2.78 -8.06
N GLN A 27 2.76 1.66 -8.15
CA GLN A 27 4.13 1.57 -7.64
C GLN A 27 5.06 2.58 -8.34
N HIS A 28 4.95 2.71 -9.67
CA HIS A 28 5.73 3.66 -10.44
C HIS A 28 5.43 5.12 -10.03
N TRP A 29 4.16 5.46 -9.87
CA TRP A 29 3.76 6.78 -9.38
C TRP A 29 4.34 7.05 -7.98
N ALA A 30 4.25 6.09 -7.06
CA ALA A 30 4.77 6.24 -5.70
C ALA A 30 6.30 6.40 -5.67
N ALA A 31 7.03 5.71 -6.57
CA ALA A 31 8.48 5.85 -6.74
C ALA A 31 8.89 7.23 -7.25
N ALA A 32 8.07 7.84 -8.12
CA ALA A 32 8.31 9.19 -8.64
C ALA A 32 7.83 10.30 -7.68
N THR A 33 6.97 9.98 -6.70
CA THR A 33 6.33 10.95 -5.81
C THR A 33 7.22 11.28 -4.62
N SER A 34 7.46 12.56 -4.36
CA SER A 34 8.14 13.03 -3.15
C SER A 34 7.15 13.17 -1.99
N ALA A 35 7.47 12.56 -0.85
CA ALA A 35 6.74 12.73 0.41
C ALA A 35 7.38 13.77 1.34
N LYS A 36 8.34 14.56 0.83
CA LYS A 36 9.02 15.59 1.63
C LYS A 36 8.00 16.58 2.19
N ASP A 37 8.15 16.95 3.46
CA ASP A 37 7.29 17.91 4.17
C ASP A 37 5.82 17.45 4.36
N SER A 38 5.52 16.17 4.10
CA SER A 38 4.23 15.54 4.41
C SER A 38 4.17 15.03 5.85
N ASP A 39 2.98 14.64 6.32
CA ASP A 39 2.90 13.93 7.61
C ASP A 39 3.47 12.53 7.54
N ALA A 40 3.83 12.02 8.71
CA ALA A 40 4.30 10.65 8.91
C ALA A 40 3.35 9.57 8.35
N TYR A 41 2.02 9.79 8.35
CA TYR A 41 1.10 8.81 7.76
C TYR A 41 1.20 8.82 6.23
N THR A 42 1.13 10.00 5.62
CA THR A 42 1.31 10.20 4.17
C THR A 42 2.65 9.65 3.69
N GLU A 43 3.72 9.90 4.44
CA GLU A 43 5.05 9.35 4.17
C GLU A 43 5.04 7.81 4.24
N LYS A 44 4.41 7.23 5.27
CA LYS A 44 4.28 5.77 5.43
C LYS A 44 3.48 5.13 4.29
N VAL A 45 2.39 5.75 3.85
CA VAL A 45 1.61 5.27 2.69
C VAL A 45 2.45 5.31 1.42
N ILE A 46 3.13 6.42 1.13
CA ILE A 46 4.02 6.50 -0.04
C ILE A 46 5.13 5.45 0.03
N HIS A 47 5.74 5.24 1.20
CA HIS A 47 6.75 4.21 1.40
C HIS A 47 6.21 2.81 1.09
N GLN A 48 5.04 2.47 1.60
CA GLN A 48 4.40 1.19 1.33
C GLN A 48 4.00 1.02 -0.14
N LEU A 49 3.50 2.07 -0.79
CA LEU A 49 3.18 2.03 -2.22
C LEU A 49 4.43 1.94 -3.11
N ARG A 50 5.60 2.40 -2.65
CA ARG A 50 6.88 2.15 -3.35
C ARG A 50 7.28 0.67 -3.27
N GLY A 51 7.05 0.05 -2.12
CA GLY A 51 7.27 -1.38 -1.89
C GLY A 51 6.02 -2.24 -2.16
N LEU A 52 5.07 -1.80 -2.98
CA LEU A 52 3.73 -2.40 -3.09
C LEU A 52 3.73 -3.91 -3.32
N GLY A 53 4.63 -4.40 -4.18
CA GLY A 53 4.83 -5.84 -4.42
C GLY A 53 5.47 -6.58 -3.23
N GLU A 54 6.39 -5.94 -2.50
CA GLU A 54 7.08 -6.51 -1.34
C GLU A 54 6.16 -6.61 -0.11
N TYR A 55 5.31 -5.61 0.07
CA TYR A 55 4.31 -5.58 1.14
C TYR A 55 3.05 -6.38 0.82
N LEU A 56 2.94 -6.97 -0.39
CA LEU A 56 1.76 -7.69 -0.87
C LEU A 56 0.47 -6.88 -0.68
N ILE A 57 0.53 -5.57 -0.97
CA ILE A 57 -0.62 -4.67 -0.88
C ILE A 57 -1.42 -4.80 -2.16
N THR A 58 -2.71 -5.06 -2.03
CA THR A 58 -3.67 -5.32 -3.12
C THR A 58 -4.82 -4.32 -3.06
N VAL A 59 -5.74 -4.40 -4.03
CA VAL A 59 -6.95 -3.57 -4.02
C VAL A 59 -7.82 -3.80 -2.78
N ASP A 60 -7.80 -5.01 -2.21
CA ASP A 60 -8.58 -5.33 -1.01
C ASP A 60 -8.13 -4.52 0.23
N ASP A 61 -6.90 -4.01 0.22
CA ASP A 61 -6.35 -3.24 1.33
C ASP A 61 -6.66 -1.74 1.21
N ILE A 62 -7.16 -1.28 0.06
CA ILE A 62 -7.33 0.16 -0.23
C ILE A 62 -8.21 0.86 0.80
N ALA A 63 -9.27 0.19 1.29
CA ALA A 63 -10.16 0.75 2.30
C ALA A 63 -9.41 1.22 3.56
N ILE A 64 -8.44 0.42 4.04
CA ILE A 64 -7.62 0.72 5.22
C ILE A 64 -6.80 2.01 5.00
N TYR A 65 -6.22 2.16 3.80
CA TYR A 65 -5.47 3.36 3.46
C TYR A 65 -6.37 4.60 3.36
N LEU A 66 -7.54 4.45 2.75
CA LEU A 66 -8.48 5.56 2.60
C LEU A 66 -9.04 6.02 3.94
N GLU A 67 -9.38 5.09 4.83
CA GLU A 67 -9.84 5.39 6.19
C GLU A 67 -8.74 6.09 6.99
N GLY A 68 -7.49 5.60 6.94
CA GLY A 68 -6.38 6.26 7.62
C GLY A 68 -6.07 7.66 7.09
N LEU A 69 -6.32 7.94 5.80
CA LEU A 69 -6.14 9.29 5.21
C LEU A 69 -7.14 10.32 5.75
N GLU A 70 -8.28 9.89 6.29
CA GLU A 70 -9.26 10.77 6.98
C GLU A 70 -8.84 11.14 8.40
N LEU A 71 -7.88 10.40 8.96
CA LEU A 71 -7.48 10.55 10.35
C LEU A 71 -6.28 11.52 10.49
N PRO A 72 -6.11 12.15 11.67
CA PRO A 72 -4.84 12.72 12.07
C PRO A 72 -3.71 11.70 11.92
N ALA A 73 -2.52 12.14 11.50
CA ALA A 73 -1.43 11.26 11.09
C ALA A 73 -1.11 10.13 12.10
N GLU A 74 -1.03 10.43 13.39
CA GLU A 74 -0.76 9.43 14.43
C GLU A 74 -1.85 8.35 14.51
N LEU A 75 -3.12 8.76 14.36
CA LEU A 75 -4.25 7.83 14.37
C LEU A 75 -4.33 7.01 13.07
N GLY A 76 -4.01 7.62 11.93
CA GLY A 76 -3.90 6.91 10.65
C GLY A 76 -2.81 5.83 10.69
N ILE A 77 -1.65 6.13 11.28
CA ILE A 77 -0.57 5.14 11.46
C ILE A 77 -1.05 3.99 12.34
N LYS A 78 -1.67 4.29 13.47
CA LYS A 78 -2.18 3.28 14.39
C LYS A 78 -3.26 2.41 13.75
N HIS A 79 -4.17 3.00 12.98
CA HIS A 79 -5.18 2.26 12.23
C HIS A 79 -4.53 1.26 11.26
N LEU A 80 -3.58 1.73 10.44
CA LEU A 80 -2.87 0.88 9.49
C LEU A 80 -2.10 -0.26 10.17
N GLU A 81 -1.50 -0.02 11.34
CA GLU A 81 -0.78 -1.05 12.11
C GLU A 81 -1.72 -2.11 12.68
N LEU A 82 -2.90 -1.72 13.16
CA LEU A 82 -3.90 -2.65 13.69
C LEU A 82 -4.49 -3.52 12.59
N GLU A 83 -4.88 -2.93 11.47
CA GLU A 83 -5.46 -3.66 10.35
C GLU A 83 -4.40 -4.58 9.70
N GLY A 84 -3.18 -4.08 9.48
CA GLY A 84 -2.09 -4.87 8.90
C GLY A 84 -1.64 -6.05 9.77
N ALA A 85 -1.80 -5.99 11.09
CA ALA A 85 -1.50 -7.10 11.99
C ALA A 85 -2.45 -8.29 11.82
N SER A 86 -3.61 -8.08 11.18
CA SER A 86 -4.59 -9.15 10.93
C SER A 86 -4.30 -9.97 9.66
N PHE A 87 -3.33 -9.55 8.84
CA PHE A 87 -3.08 -10.19 7.55
C PHE A 87 -2.31 -11.50 7.69
N ASP A 88 -2.90 -12.57 7.16
CA ASP A 88 -2.17 -13.81 6.92
C ASP A 88 -1.25 -13.66 5.70
N VAL A 89 -0.03 -13.21 5.98
CA VAL A 89 1.01 -12.97 4.97
C VAL A 89 1.34 -14.24 4.19
N LYS A 90 1.28 -15.43 4.82
CA LYS A 90 1.59 -16.70 4.16
C LYS A 90 0.50 -17.11 3.19
N ALA A 91 -0.77 -17.01 3.61
CA ALA A 91 -1.91 -17.27 2.74
C ALA A 91 -1.88 -16.32 1.54
N ARG A 92 -1.71 -15.02 1.78
CA ARG A 92 -1.66 -14.02 0.73
C ARG A 92 -0.50 -14.24 -0.26
N ALA A 93 0.70 -14.55 0.24
CA ALA A 93 1.85 -14.87 -0.61
C ALA A 93 1.61 -16.13 -1.45
N THR A 94 0.86 -17.10 -0.93
CA THR A 94 0.49 -18.32 -1.66
C THR A 94 -0.48 -18.02 -2.78
N ASP A 95 -1.50 -17.20 -2.51
CA ASP A 95 -2.53 -16.83 -3.50
C ASP A 95 -1.96 -15.97 -4.63
N LEU A 96 -1.02 -15.08 -4.31
CA LEU A 96 -0.40 -14.14 -5.25
C LEU A 96 0.83 -14.72 -5.98
N LYS A 97 1.23 -15.97 -5.72
CA LYS A 97 2.51 -16.52 -6.23
C LYS A 97 2.62 -16.57 -7.75
N ASP A 98 1.49 -16.69 -8.44
CA ASP A 98 1.40 -16.81 -9.90
C ASP A 98 1.01 -15.46 -10.55
N ASP A 99 0.78 -14.41 -9.75
CA ASP A 99 0.50 -13.07 -10.27
C ASP A 99 1.78 -12.47 -10.91
N PRO A 100 1.70 -11.88 -12.11
CA PRO A 100 2.88 -11.34 -12.80
C PRO A 100 3.61 -10.22 -12.04
N PHE A 101 2.88 -9.44 -11.24
CA PHE A 101 3.42 -8.32 -10.47
C PHE A 101 3.88 -8.77 -9.07
N TYR A 102 3.05 -9.52 -8.34
CA TYR A 102 3.37 -9.94 -6.97
C TYR A 102 4.23 -11.21 -6.88
N GLY A 103 4.06 -12.15 -7.79
CA GLY A 103 4.72 -13.46 -7.78
C GLY A 103 6.26 -13.43 -7.63
N PRO A 104 6.98 -12.47 -8.23
CA PRO A 104 8.42 -12.31 -7.97
C PRO A 104 8.78 -12.04 -6.50
N HIS A 105 7.89 -11.40 -5.74
CA HIS A 105 8.12 -10.99 -4.35
C HIS A 105 7.68 -12.07 -3.33
N THR A 106 6.78 -12.97 -3.69
CA THR A 106 6.24 -13.99 -2.76
C THR A 106 7.26 -15.09 -2.43
N ARG A 107 8.24 -15.35 -3.30
CA ARG A 107 9.18 -16.48 -3.14
C ARG A 107 10.02 -16.38 -1.87
N ALA A 108 10.52 -15.18 -1.54
CA ALA A 108 11.31 -14.95 -0.33
C ALA A 108 10.44 -15.15 0.92
N ILE A 109 9.24 -14.56 0.91
CA ILE A 109 8.25 -14.65 1.99
C ILE A 109 7.87 -16.12 2.27
N LEU A 110 7.55 -16.89 1.24
CA LEU A 110 7.15 -18.28 1.38
C LEU A 110 8.29 -19.18 1.89
N LYS A 111 9.55 -18.83 1.60
CA LYS A 111 10.73 -19.56 2.10
C LYS A 111 11.03 -19.26 3.57
N GLU A 112 10.79 -18.03 4.03
CA GLU A 112 11.02 -17.64 5.43
C GLU A 112 9.95 -18.19 6.39
N LEU A 113 8.76 -18.49 5.86
CA LEU A 113 7.59 -18.97 6.61
C LEU A 113 7.33 -20.48 6.45
N SER A 114 8.24 -21.23 5.81
CA SER A 114 8.19 -22.69 5.62
C SER A 114 9.04 -23.41 6.66
#